data_AF-A0A7Y6XDR7-F1
#
_entry.id   AF-A0A7Y6XDR7-F1
#
_cell.length_a   1.000
_cell.length_b   1.000
_cell.length_c   1.000
_cell.angle_alpha   90.00
_cell.angle_beta   90.00
_cell.angle_gamma   90.00
#
_symmetry.space_group_name_H-M   'P 1'
#
loop_
_entity.id
_entity.type
_entity.pdbx_description
1 polymer ?
#
loop_
_entity_poly.entity_id
_entity_poly.type
_entity_poly.pdbx_seq_one_letter_code
_entity_poly.pdbx_strand_id
1 'polypeptide(L)'
;MSTKKPGRNDPCPCGSGKKYKACHAAEDRSRAAPPSAVSSPLEEDFRAAMELLKNPDVGDLSAALDRVARLLAEWGPVPGLRFDTESFDKHVGEALARISEDEVLDAASARRELLVSTVKALATRSFLEKLTATLHGRAGEPGRSSEDRRALRAASLLAAASKRVGKTRMEDNPVLDLVFDVQFREWSTHHKEWMAKYEALANGMDDASLSEEARKALQQAREGDVDALVDYVKEDPGLAERIAREAKERATRVELKMREPSTPPVFAPEEELWLTCVLWEPMQALKGLPQDAEPPVRREAVTALLRGVKGALDEEFLTGMLGRMRERAQDASVDEALRAWYADAAIAFEAEPARMSLAALLTARQEAVGRSAEEMVALADLKALTTWTPESFEPYRELLLQMGLPSAAERIRRCQDWLRTHPVELRAAPVE
;
A
#
# COMPACT_ATOMS: atom_id res chain seq x y z
N MET A 1 16.20 70.88 -20.23
CA MET A 1 16.90 70.37 -21.42
C MET A 1 16.67 68.87 -21.50
N SER A 2 16.05 68.41 -22.58
CA SER A 2 15.50 67.05 -22.75
C SER A 2 16.59 65.96 -22.68
N THR A 3 16.52 65.09 -21.68
CA THR A 3 17.37 63.90 -21.47
C THR A 3 17.03 62.76 -22.44
N LYS A 4 17.25 62.96 -23.74
CA LYS A 4 17.21 61.87 -24.72
C LYS A 4 18.62 61.32 -24.91
N LYS A 5 18.79 60.01 -24.78
CA LYS A 5 20.06 59.31 -25.07
C LYS A 5 20.51 59.70 -26.50
N PRO A 6 21.78 60.10 -26.71
CA PRO A 6 22.25 60.52 -28.03
C PRO A 6 22.13 59.36 -29.02
N GLY A 7 21.64 59.65 -30.23
CA GLY A 7 21.57 58.69 -31.31
C GLY A 7 22.98 58.24 -31.74
N ARG A 8 23.09 57.01 -32.23
CA ARG A 8 24.38 56.36 -32.56
C ARG A 8 25.29 57.20 -33.49
N ASN A 9 24.71 57.99 -34.38
CA ASN A 9 25.45 58.84 -35.33
C ASN A 9 25.55 60.32 -34.89
N ASP A 10 24.94 60.71 -33.78
CA ASP A 10 24.92 62.09 -33.29
C ASP A 10 26.29 62.49 -32.74
N PRO A 11 26.60 63.80 -32.64
CA PRO A 11 27.80 64.27 -31.97
C PRO A 11 27.85 63.77 -30.53
N CYS A 12 29.01 63.30 -30.10
CA CYS A 12 29.19 62.77 -28.76
C CYS A 12 29.02 63.90 -27.72
N PRO A 13 28.22 63.71 -26.66
CA PRO A 13 27.93 64.77 -25.67
C PRO A 13 29.14 65.20 -24.84
N CYS A 14 30.28 64.50 -24.93
CA CYS A 14 31.53 64.89 -24.29
C CYS A 14 32.23 66.09 -24.97
N GLY A 15 31.71 66.61 -26.08
CA GLY A 15 32.27 67.76 -26.78
C GLY A 15 33.47 67.46 -27.70
N SER A 16 33.79 66.18 -27.94
CA SER A 16 34.96 65.78 -28.75
C SER A 16 34.82 66.01 -30.26
N GLY A 17 33.63 66.43 -30.74
CA GLY A 17 33.31 66.57 -32.16
C GLY A 17 33.15 65.26 -32.95
N LYS A 18 33.41 64.10 -32.32
CA LYS A 18 33.26 62.77 -32.95
C LYS A 18 31.83 62.24 -32.83
N LYS A 19 31.40 61.37 -33.76
CA LYS A 19 30.11 60.65 -33.66
C LYS A 19 30.09 59.75 -32.42
N TYR A 20 28.98 59.69 -31.69
CA TYR A 20 28.83 58.94 -30.43
C TYR A 20 29.28 57.48 -30.56
N LYS A 21 28.95 56.81 -31.67
CA LYS A 21 29.41 55.43 -31.97
C LYS A 21 30.93 55.21 -31.98
N ALA A 22 31.69 56.24 -32.30
CA ALA A 22 33.15 56.19 -32.44
C ALA A 22 33.86 56.79 -31.23
N CYS A 23 33.11 57.18 -30.20
CA CYS A 23 33.63 57.80 -28.98
C CYS A 23 33.14 56.98 -27.77
N HIS A 24 32.09 57.40 -27.08
CA HIS A 24 31.67 56.77 -25.81
C HIS A 24 30.68 55.61 -25.95
N ALA A 25 30.14 55.32 -27.15
CA ALA A 25 29.14 54.26 -27.30
C ALA A 25 29.64 52.83 -27.02
N ALA A 26 30.96 52.59 -27.04
CA ALA A 26 31.55 51.31 -26.64
C ALA A 26 31.64 51.22 -25.11
N GLU A 27 32.09 52.29 -24.47
CA GLU A 27 32.26 52.40 -23.03
C GLU A 27 30.93 52.45 -22.27
N ASP A 28 29.94 53.18 -22.80
CA ASP A 28 28.58 53.17 -22.26
C ASP A 28 27.92 51.80 -22.43
N ARG A 29 28.29 51.03 -23.47
CA ARG A 29 27.80 49.64 -23.64
C ARG A 29 28.47 48.67 -22.67
N SER A 30 29.76 48.82 -22.40
CA SER A 30 30.44 47.99 -21.40
C SER A 30 29.98 48.32 -19.99
N ARG A 31 29.65 49.58 -19.71
CA ARG A 31 29.14 50.04 -18.41
C ARG A 31 27.65 49.72 -18.20
N ALA A 32 26.89 49.52 -19.28
CA ALA A 32 25.50 49.07 -19.26
C ALA A 32 25.35 47.53 -19.38
N ALA A 33 26.45 46.79 -19.59
CA ALA A 33 26.42 45.34 -19.49
C ALA A 33 26.21 44.96 -18.02
N PRO A 34 25.18 44.15 -17.67
CA PRO A 34 25.02 43.68 -16.31
C PRO A 34 26.27 42.87 -15.90
N PRO A 35 26.70 42.91 -14.63
CA PRO A 35 27.77 42.04 -14.15
C PRO A 35 27.39 40.58 -14.46
N SER A 36 28.39 39.79 -14.91
CA SER A 36 28.26 38.37 -15.20
C SER A 36 27.40 37.69 -14.14
N ALA A 37 26.31 37.06 -14.57
CA ALA A 37 25.37 36.36 -13.69
C ALA A 37 26.15 35.46 -12.72
N VAL A 38 25.92 35.67 -11.42
CA VAL A 38 26.29 34.71 -10.39
C VAL A 38 25.65 33.40 -10.81
N SER A 39 26.47 32.36 -11.07
CA SER A 39 25.94 31.07 -11.50
C SER A 39 24.91 30.59 -10.49
N SER A 40 23.75 30.17 -10.98
CA SER A 40 22.75 29.57 -10.12
C SER A 40 23.37 28.34 -9.43
N PRO A 41 23.13 28.09 -8.13
CA PRO A 41 23.59 26.87 -7.46
C PRO A 41 23.21 25.59 -8.24
N LEU A 42 22.10 25.62 -8.99
CA LEU A 42 21.68 24.54 -9.87
C LEU A 42 22.63 24.32 -11.07
N GLU A 43 23.14 25.39 -11.67
CA GLU A 43 24.10 25.32 -12.79
C GLU A 43 25.47 24.82 -12.32
N GLU A 44 25.87 25.20 -11.11
CA GLU A 44 27.11 24.73 -10.48
C GLU A 44 27.05 23.24 -10.17
N ASP A 45 25.96 22.77 -9.57
CA ASP A 45 25.73 21.36 -9.28
C ASP A 45 25.66 20.52 -10.57
N PHE A 46 25.00 21.03 -11.62
CA PHE A 46 24.94 20.36 -12.92
C PHE A 46 26.30 20.29 -13.61
N ARG A 47 27.08 21.37 -13.58
CA ARG A 47 28.45 21.40 -14.10
C ARG A 47 29.33 20.42 -13.34
N ALA A 48 29.24 20.38 -12.01
CA ALA A 48 30.01 19.46 -11.19
C ALA A 48 29.66 17.99 -11.46
N ALA A 49 28.38 17.67 -11.70
CA ALA A 49 27.96 16.32 -12.10
C ALA A 49 28.49 15.93 -13.49
N MET A 50 28.51 16.86 -14.45
CA MET A 50 29.08 16.62 -15.77
C MET A 50 30.61 16.44 -15.72
N GLU A 51 31.33 17.20 -14.90
CA GLU A 51 32.76 17.01 -14.72
C GLU A 51 33.08 15.67 -14.05
N LEU A 52 32.28 15.24 -13.07
CA LEU A 52 32.39 13.91 -12.47
C LEU A 52 32.24 12.80 -13.53
N LEU A 53 31.27 12.92 -14.45
CA LEU A 53 31.06 11.93 -15.51
C LEU A 53 32.14 11.94 -16.60
N LYS A 54 32.84 13.07 -16.79
CA LYS A 54 33.96 13.17 -17.73
C LYS A 54 35.28 12.73 -17.12
N ASN A 55 35.37 12.60 -15.80
CA ASN A 55 36.60 12.23 -15.12
C ASN A 55 37.01 10.81 -15.57
N PRO A 56 38.22 10.62 -16.12
CA PRO A 56 38.72 9.29 -16.47
C PRO A 56 38.94 8.39 -15.25
N ASP A 57 39.08 8.96 -14.05
CA ASP A 57 39.12 8.20 -12.80
C ASP A 57 37.71 7.74 -12.41
N VAL A 58 37.48 6.44 -12.57
CA VAL A 58 36.21 5.78 -12.20
C VAL A 58 35.98 5.69 -10.69
N GLY A 59 37.01 5.92 -9.87
CA GLY A 59 36.92 5.87 -8.41
C GLY A 59 35.96 6.92 -7.85
N ASP A 60 36.04 8.16 -8.35
CA ASP A 60 35.14 9.24 -7.93
C ASP A 60 33.69 8.95 -8.32
N LEU A 61 33.47 8.39 -9.52
CA LEU A 61 32.14 8.01 -9.99
C LEU A 61 31.59 6.84 -9.17
N SER A 62 32.41 5.82 -8.88
CA SER A 62 32.04 4.69 -8.03
C SER A 62 31.63 5.18 -6.63
N ALA A 63 32.44 6.05 -6.00
CA ALA A 63 32.13 6.60 -4.69
C ALA A 63 30.83 7.43 -4.69
N ALA A 64 30.56 8.16 -5.77
CA ALA A 64 29.29 8.86 -5.96
C ALA A 64 28.11 7.89 -6.12
N LEU A 65 28.25 6.81 -6.89
CA LEU A 65 27.20 5.80 -7.04
C LEU A 65 26.94 5.04 -5.73
N ASP A 66 27.98 4.70 -4.96
CA ASP A 66 27.85 4.11 -3.63
C ASP A 66 27.10 5.04 -2.66
N ARG A 67 27.33 6.36 -2.78
CA ARG A 67 26.57 7.37 -2.03
C ARG A 67 25.10 7.36 -2.44
N VAL A 68 24.79 7.25 -3.73
CA VAL A 68 23.40 7.08 -4.18
C VAL A 68 22.82 5.76 -3.66
N ALA A 69 23.57 4.66 -3.60
CA ALA A 69 23.14 3.39 -3.02
C ALA A 69 22.62 3.57 -1.59
N ARG A 70 23.42 4.23 -0.75
CA ARG A 70 23.11 4.49 0.66
C ARG A 70 21.85 5.32 0.78
N LEU A 71 21.77 6.41 0.01
CA LEU A 71 20.60 7.28 -0.03
C LEU A 71 19.33 6.53 -0.46
N LEU A 72 19.43 5.67 -1.48
CA LEU A 72 18.30 4.85 -1.92
C LEU A 72 17.83 3.90 -0.82
N ALA A 73 18.75 3.24 -0.11
CA ALA A 73 18.42 2.37 1.01
C ALA A 73 17.80 3.13 2.18
N GLU A 74 18.32 4.32 2.50
CA GLU A 74 17.79 5.19 3.56
C GLU A 74 16.34 5.65 3.31
N TRP A 75 15.97 5.87 2.05
CA TRP A 75 14.58 6.26 1.72
C TRP A 75 13.61 5.09 1.67
N GLY A 76 14.11 3.86 1.65
CA GLY A 76 13.31 2.66 1.46
C GLY A 76 12.64 2.58 0.08
N PRO A 77 11.62 1.72 -0.08
CA PRO A 77 11.03 1.39 -1.38
C PRO A 77 10.08 2.49 -1.89
N VAL A 78 10.64 3.64 -2.25
CA VAL A 78 9.88 4.79 -2.79
C VAL A 78 9.45 4.53 -4.23
N PRO A 79 8.18 4.82 -4.60
CA PRO A 79 7.72 4.75 -5.98
C PRO A 79 8.63 5.52 -6.95
N GLY A 80 9.02 4.85 -8.04
CA GLY A 80 9.93 5.42 -9.05
C GLY A 80 11.41 5.31 -8.71
N LEU A 81 11.81 4.80 -7.54
CA LEU A 81 13.21 4.46 -7.21
C LEU A 81 13.46 2.94 -7.11
N ARG A 82 12.41 2.15 -7.28
CA ARG A 82 12.41 0.68 -7.29
C ARG A 82 11.63 0.17 -8.49
N PHE A 83 11.97 -1.03 -8.96
CA PHE A 83 11.07 -1.80 -9.79
C PHE A 83 9.78 -2.08 -9.01
N ASP A 84 8.70 -2.34 -9.75
CA ASP A 84 7.44 -2.76 -9.15
C ASP A 84 7.63 -3.99 -8.26
N THR A 85 7.08 -3.97 -7.04
CA THR A 85 7.38 -4.96 -6.00
C THR A 85 6.91 -6.36 -6.41
N GLU A 86 5.67 -6.49 -6.89
CA GLU A 86 5.09 -7.79 -7.27
C GLU A 86 5.83 -8.37 -8.48
N SER A 87 6.10 -7.53 -9.49
CA SER A 87 6.84 -7.93 -10.68
C SER A 87 8.28 -8.33 -10.36
N PHE A 88 8.93 -7.63 -9.42
CA PHE A 88 10.29 -7.91 -8.98
C PHE A 88 10.36 -9.21 -8.19
N ASP A 89 9.45 -9.40 -7.24
CA ASP A 89 9.35 -10.60 -6.42
C ASP A 89 9.20 -11.86 -7.27
N LYS A 90 8.19 -11.85 -8.15
CA LYS A 90 7.92 -12.95 -9.08
C LYS A 90 9.13 -13.27 -9.96
N HIS A 91 9.71 -12.25 -10.62
CA HIS A 91 10.80 -12.46 -11.55
C HIS A 91 12.07 -12.96 -10.85
N VAL A 92 12.42 -12.38 -9.70
CA VAL A 92 13.61 -12.78 -8.93
C VAL A 92 13.45 -14.19 -8.38
N GLY A 93 12.28 -14.56 -7.87
CA GLY A 93 11.99 -15.93 -7.43
C GLY A 93 12.17 -16.96 -8.56
N GLU A 94 11.51 -16.74 -9.70
CA GLU A 94 11.63 -17.62 -10.88
C GLU A 94 13.07 -17.70 -11.41
N ALA A 95 13.79 -16.57 -11.42
CA ALA A 95 15.18 -16.52 -11.89
C ALA A 95 16.14 -17.23 -10.94
N LEU A 96 15.97 -17.07 -9.62
CA LEU A 96 16.77 -17.78 -8.61
C LEU A 96 16.54 -19.29 -8.66
N ALA A 97 15.30 -19.74 -8.85
CA ALA A 97 15.00 -21.16 -9.03
C ALA A 97 15.78 -21.74 -10.23
N ARG A 98 15.72 -21.08 -11.39
CA ARG A 98 16.48 -21.50 -12.59
C ARG A 98 18.00 -21.48 -12.37
N ILE A 99 18.53 -20.44 -11.72
CA ILE A 99 19.97 -20.32 -11.45
C ILE A 99 20.42 -21.39 -10.46
N SER A 100 19.57 -21.78 -9.49
CA SER A 100 19.90 -22.81 -8.49
C SER A 100 19.99 -24.23 -9.06
N GLU A 101 19.35 -24.48 -10.21
CA GLU A 101 19.46 -25.76 -10.93
C GLU A 101 20.78 -25.91 -11.69
N ASP A 102 21.51 -24.81 -11.91
CA ASP A 102 22.81 -24.82 -12.58
C ASP A 102 23.96 -24.91 -11.56
N GLU A 103 24.37 -26.15 -11.26
CA GLU A 103 25.44 -26.46 -10.32
C GLU A 103 26.84 -25.93 -10.73
N VAL A 104 26.98 -25.39 -11.95
CA VAL A 104 28.26 -24.93 -12.52
C VAL A 104 28.47 -23.43 -12.30
N LEU A 105 27.41 -22.65 -12.04
CA LEU A 105 27.50 -21.21 -11.87
C LEU A 105 28.11 -20.82 -10.50
N ASP A 106 29.18 -20.02 -10.52
CA ASP A 106 29.69 -19.38 -9.31
C ASP A 106 28.77 -18.23 -8.86
N ALA A 107 28.92 -17.81 -7.59
CA ALA A 107 28.06 -16.80 -6.99
C ALA A 107 28.11 -15.43 -7.71
N ALA A 108 29.26 -15.07 -8.30
CA ALA A 108 29.41 -13.81 -9.02
C ALA A 108 28.67 -13.84 -10.36
N SER A 109 28.76 -14.98 -11.06
CA SER A 109 28.09 -15.25 -12.34
C SER A 109 26.58 -15.35 -12.15
N ALA A 110 26.13 -16.10 -11.14
CA ALA A 110 24.73 -16.19 -10.71
C ALA A 110 24.13 -14.80 -10.43
N ARG A 111 24.84 -13.96 -9.66
CA ARG A 111 24.39 -12.58 -9.38
C ARG A 111 24.31 -11.74 -10.66
N ARG A 112 25.30 -11.85 -11.54
CA ARG A 112 25.32 -11.11 -12.82
C ARG A 112 24.14 -11.52 -13.69
N GLU A 113 23.84 -12.82 -13.78
CA GLU A 113 22.72 -13.34 -14.54
C GLU A 113 21.37 -12.89 -13.98
N LEU A 114 21.21 -12.93 -12.66
CA LEU A 114 20.01 -12.45 -11.98
C LEU A 114 19.78 -10.96 -12.25
N LEU A 115 20.82 -10.13 -12.11
CA LEU A 115 20.76 -8.70 -12.43
C LEU A 115 20.35 -8.47 -13.87
N VAL A 116 21.05 -9.10 -14.83
CA VAL A 116 20.82 -8.87 -16.26
C VAL A 116 19.41 -9.30 -16.67
N SER A 117 18.95 -10.46 -16.20
CA SER A 117 17.60 -10.94 -16.50
C SER A 117 16.53 -10.04 -15.90
N THR A 118 16.72 -9.58 -14.66
CA THR A 118 15.78 -8.67 -13.97
C THR A 118 15.71 -7.32 -14.65
N VAL A 119 16.85 -6.73 -15.01
CA VAL A 119 16.89 -5.45 -15.73
C VAL A 119 16.20 -5.57 -17.09
N LYS A 120 16.43 -6.66 -17.83
CA LYS A 120 15.76 -6.89 -19.12
C LYS A 120 14.24 -7.01 -18.99
N ALA A 121 13.77 -7.64 -17.91
CA ALA A 121 12.35 -7.84 -17.68
C ALA A 121 11.65 -6.55 -17.20
N LEU A 122 12.29 -5.80 -16.28
CA LEU A 122 11.60 -4.79 -15.47
C LEU A 122 12.02 -3.34 -15.76
N ALA A 123 13.19 -3.10 -16.35
CA ALA A 123 13.66 -1.74 -16.64
C ALA A 123 12.96 -1.17 -17.87
N THR A 124 11.69 -0.81 -17.75
CA THR A 124 10.94 -0.19 -18.85
C THR A 124 11.37 1.27 -19.09
N ARG A 125 11.04 1.82 -20.27
CA ARG A 125 11.27 3.25 -20.54
C ARG A 125 10.52 4.16 -19.55
N SER A 126 9.29 3.78 -19.20
CA SER A 126 8.48 4.51 -18.21
C SER A 126 9.13 4.47 -16.83
N PHE A 127 9.69 3.32 -16.44
CA PHE A 127 10.44 3.21 -15.20
C PHE A 127 11.65 4.14 -15.19
N LEU A 128 12.49 4.13 -16.24
CA LEU A 128 13.64 5.02 -16.34
C LEU A 128 13.26 6.52 -16.31
N GLU A 129 12.12 6.87 -16.87
CA GLU A 129 11.58 8.24 -16.82
C GLU A 129 11.24 8.67 -15.40
N LYS A 130 10.52 7.81 -14.68
CA LYS A 130 10.20 8.03 -13.27
C LYS A 130 11.48 8.09 -12.43
N LEU A 131 12.40 7.15 -12.62
CA LEU A 131 13.70 7.12 -11.93
C LEU A 131 14.49 8.41 -12.15
N THR A 132 14.61 8.85 -13.40
CA THR A 132 15.30 10.08 -13.75
C THR A 132 14.67 11.29 -13.06
N ALA A 133 13.34 11.42 -13.13
CA ALA A 133 12.60 12.52 -12.54
C ALA A 133 12.68 12.52 -11.01
N THR A 134 12.57 11.35 -10.38
CA THR A 134 12.64 11.22 -8.92
C THR A 134 14.04 11.54 -8.41
N LEU A 135 15.11 11.00 -9.01
CA LEU A 135 16.49 11.34 -8.65
C LEU A 135 16.75 12.85 -8.83
N HIS A 136 16.22 13.45 -9.90
CA HIS A 136 16.32 14.88 -10.15
C HIS A 136 15.58 15.72 -9.09
N GLY A 137 14.37 15.31 -8.69
CA GLY A 137 13.59 15.98 -7.65
C GLY A 137 14.28 15.89 -6.28
N ARG A 138 14.75 14.69 -5.92
CA ARG A 138 15.49 14.39 -4.68
C ARG A 138 16.77 15.23 -4.56
N ALA A 139 17.47 15.47 -5.67
CA ALA A 139 18.64 16.34 -5.69
C ALA A 139 18.33 17.82 -5.43
N GLY A 140 17.07 18.25 -5.64
CA GLY A 140 16.61 19.63 -5.41
C GLY A 140 16.04 19.89 -4.01
N GLU A 141 15.96 18.88 -3.15
CA GLU A 141 15.39 19.02 -1.81
C GLU A 141 16.26 19.95 -0.92
N PRO A 142 15.64 20.86 -0.15
CA PRO A 142 16.37 21.71 0.80
C PRO A 142 17.02 20.85 1.90
N GLY A 143 18.21 21.24 2.35
CA GLY A 143 18.96 20.52 3.39
C GLY A 143 19.91 19.42 2.88
N ARG A 144 19.93 19.15 1.57
CA ARG A 144 20.91 18.24 0.95
C ARG A 144 22.34 18.74 1.04
N SER A 145 23.30 17.84 1.26
CA SER A 145 24.73 18.17 1.10
C SER A 145 25.08 18.40 -0.38
N SER A 146 26.12 19.19 -0.66
CA SER A 146 26.59 19.41 -2.03
C SER A 146 27.09 18.12 -2.71
N GLU A 147 27.64 17.19 -1.94
CA GLU A 147 28.07 15.88 -2.42
C GLU A 147 26.88 15.01 -2.83
N ASP A 148 25.81 14.96 -2.02
CA ASP A 148 24.61 14.19 -2.35
C ASP A 148 23.89 14.77 -3.56
N ARG A 149 23.81 16.11 -3.67
CA ARG A 149 23.23 16.77 -4.85
C ARG A 149 24.02 16.38 -6.10
N ARG A 150 25.36 16.46 -6.06
CA ARG A 150 26.22 16.10 -7.20
C ARG A 150 26.03 14.63 -7.59
N ALA A 151 26.05 13.72 -6.63
CA ALA A 151 25.90 12.28 -6.85
C ALA A 151 24.53 11.93 -7.48
N LEU A 152 23.44 12.51 -6.97
CA LEU A 152 22.09 12.29 -7.51
C LEU A 152 21.90 12.89 -8.90
N ARG A 153 22.51 14.05 -9.17
CA ARG A 153 22.51 14.65 -10.51
C ARG A 153 23.28 13.78 -11.51
N ALA A 154 24.43 13.24 -11.13
CA ALA A 154 25.18 12.30 -11.96
C ALA A 154 24.39 11.01 -12.24
N ALA A 155 23.75 10.42 -11.21
CA ALA A 155 22.89 9.25 -11.38
C ALA A 155 21.66 9.55 -12.25
N SER A 156 21.02 10.72 -12.10
CA SER A 156 19.92 11.16 -12.97
C SER A 156 20.35 11.29 -14.42
N LEU A 157 21.56 11.82 -14.69
CA LEU A 157 22.13 11.91 -16.03
C LEU A 157 22.42 10.53 -16.63
N LEU A 158 22.97 9.60 -15.85
CA LEU A 158 23.22 8.22 -16.27
C LEU A 158 21.93 7.45 -16.55
N ALA A 159 20.89 7.61 -15.72
CA ALA A 159 19.56 7.05 -15.97
C ALA A 159 18.94 7.61 -17.26
N ALA A 160 19.13 8.90 -17.53
CA ALA A 160 18.64 9.55 -18.75
C ALA A 160 19.47 9.19 -20.00
N ALA A 161 20.75 8.85 -19.86
CA ALA A 161 21.66 8.55 -20.97
C ALA A 161 21.21 7.32 -21.78
N SER A 162 20.51 6.37 -21.14
CA SER A 162 19.87 5.23 -21.80
C SER A 162 18.82 5.63 -22.85
N LYS A 163 18.38 6.89 -22.88
CA LYS A 163 17.47 7.41 -23.92
C LYS A 163 18.16 7.77 -25.24
N ARG A 164 19.47 8.02 -25.26
CA ARG A 164 20.13 8.75 -26.38
C ARG A 164 21.18 8.00 -27.18
N VAL A 165 21.43 6.72 -26.93
CA VAL A 165 22.44 5.98 -27.69
C VAL A 165 21.90 4.62 -28.10
N GLY A 166 21.63 4.42 -29.39
CA GLY A 166 21.24 3.13 -29.97
C GLY A 166 22.34 2.06 -29.95
N LYS A 167 23.31 2.14 -29.05
CA LYS A 167 24.43 1.20 -28.89
C LYS A 167 24.64 0.69 -27.47
N THR A 168 24.04 1.30 -26.44
CA THR A 168 24.23 0.88 -25.04
C THR A 168 23.04 0.04 -24.59
N ARG A 169 23.27 -1.17 -24.08
CA ARG A 169 22.18 -2.01 -23.58
C ARG A 169 21.70 -1.49 -22.23
N MET A 170 20.47 -1.82 -21.85
CA MET A 170 19.90 -1.32 -20.60
C MET A 170 20.62 -1.91 -19.39
N GLU A 171 20.99 -3.18 -19.49
CA GLU A 171 21.81 -3.91 -18.53
C GLU A 171 23.25 -3.39 -18.37
N ASP A 172 23.69 -2.43 -19.18
CA ASP A 172 24.98 -1.76 -19.03
C ASP A 172 24.85 -0.42 -18.26
N ASN A 173 23.64 -0.05 -17.80
CA ASN A 173 23.44 1.17 -17.03
C ASN A 173 23.79 0.95 -15.56
N PRO A 174 24.85 1.59 -15.02
CA PRO A 174 25.29 1.37 -13.64
C PRO A 174 24.28 1.85 -12.60
N VAL A 175 23.31 2.70 -12.96
CA VAL A 175 22.23 3.12 -12.06
C VAL A 175 21.19 2.01 -11.92
N LEU A 176 20.98 1.18 -12.94
CA LEU A 176 20.07 0.03 -12.83
C LEU A 176 20.69 -1.08 -11.99
N ASP A 177 22.01 -1.28 -12.07
CA ASP A 177 22.75 -2.18 -11.17
C ASP A 177 22.53 -1.76 -9.71
N LEU A 178 22.63 -0.46 -9.44
CA LEU A 178 22.40 0.11 -8.12
C LEU A 178 20.98 -0.12 -7.62
N VAL A 179 19.97 0.15 -8.46
CA VAL A 179 18.56 -0.05 -8.10
C VAL A 179 18.31 -1.52 -7.80
N PHE A 180 18.78 -2.42 -8.67
CA PHE A 180 18.68 -3.85 -8.48
C PHE A 180 19.34 -4.28 -7.16
N ASP A 181 20.57 -3.86 -6.88
CA ASP A 181 21.29 -4.26 -5.68
C ASP A 181 20.62 -3.83 -4.39
N VAL A 182 20.14 -2.58 -4.34
CA VAL A 182 19.43 -2.07 -3.17
C VAL A 182 18.12 -2.83 -2.97
N GLN A 183 17.33 -2.98 -4.03
CA GLN A 183 16.05 -3.69 -3.97
C GLN A 183 16.22 -5.17 -3.65
N PHE A 184 17.24 -5.82 -4.20
CA PHE A 184 17.52 -7.23 -3.97
C PHE A 184 17.96 -7.49 -2.51
N ARG A 185 18.70 -6.56 -1.89
CA ARG A 185 19.03 -6.65 -0.45
C ARG A 185 17.80 -6.46 0.44
N GLU A 186 16.94 -5.52 0.09
CA GLU A 186 15.65 -5.30 0.76
C GLU A 186 14.79 -6.57 0.67
N TRP A 187 14.64 -7.10 -0.55
CA TRP A 187 13.93 -8.34 -0.84
C TRP A 187 14.51 -9.53 -0.06
N SER A 188 15.83 -9.69 -0.05
CA SER A 188 16.52 -10.77 0.68
C SER A 188 16.32 -10.67 2.19
N THR A 189 16.32 -9.47 2.75
CA THR A 189 16.07 -9.24 4.18
C THR A 189 14.63 -9.60 4.52
N HIS A 190 13.67 -9.12 3.72
CA HIS A 190 12.26 -9.44 3.89
C HIS A 190 12.00 -10.95 3.78
N HIS A 191 12.60 -11.62 2.79
CA HIS A 191 12.48 -13.06 2.62
C HIS A 191 13.14 -13.85 3.75
N LYS A 192 14.29 -13.42 4.25
CA LYS A 192 14.91 -14.05 5.43
C LYS A 192 14.05 -13.90 6.68
N GLU A 193 13.47 -12.73 6.91
CA GLU A 193 12.55 -12.51 8.03
C GLU A 193 11.27 -13.33 7.88
N TRP A 194 10.74 -13.42 6.66
CA TRP A 194 9.57 -14.23 6.35
C TRP A 194 9.86 -15.72 6.55
N MET A 195 11.00 -16.22 6.04
CA MET A 195 11.47 -17.58 6.27
C MET A 195 11.74 -17.86 7.74
N ALA A 196 12.33 -16.93 8.50
CA ALA A 196 12.55 -17.10 9.94
C ALA A 196 11.23 -17.11 10.74
N LYS A 197 10.25 -16.28 10.36
CA LYS A 197 8.89 -16.32 10.94
C LYS A 197 8.20 -17.63 10.61
N TYR A 198 8.36 -18.12 9.38
CA TYR A 198 7.81 -19.39 8.94
C TYR A 198 8.50 -20.57 9.62
N GLU A 199 9.83 -20.58 9.73
CA GLU A 199 10.60 -21.57 10.49
C GLU A 199 10.23 -21.53 11.98
N ALA A 200 9.97 -20.35 12.57
CA ALA A 200 9.47 -20.26 13.94
C ALA A 200 8.06 -20.87 14.09
N LEU A 201 7.20 -20.73 13.07
CA LEU A 201 5.89 -21.37 13.02
C LEU A 201 6.01 -22.88 12.76
N ALA A 202 6.93 -23.30 11.89
CA ALA A 202 7.18 -24.69 11.52
C ALA A 202 7.90 -25.47 12.62
N ASN A 203 8.84 -24.86 13.35
CA ASN A 203 9.47 -25.42 14.56
C ASN A 203 8.48 -25.58 15.72
N GLY A 204 7.29 -24.98 15.63
CA GLY A 204 6.15 -25.27 16.49
C GLY A 204 5.40 -26.57 16.11
N MET A 205 5.77 -27.22 15.00
CA MET A 205 5.22 -28.49 14.52
C MET A 205 6.36 -29.52 14.36
N ASP A 206 6.30 -30.66 15.07
CA ASP A 206 7.33 -31.70 15.01
C ASP A 206 7.48 -32.31 13.59
N ASP A 207 8.54 -31.95 12.89
CA ASP A 207 8.87 -32.35 11.50
C ASP A 207 9.11 -33.88 11.34
N ALA A 208 9.34 -34.57 12.45
CA ALA A 208 9.44 -36.04 12.49
C ALA A 208 8.09 -36.76 12.30
N SER A 209 6.96 -36.05 12.36
CA SER A 209 5.61 -36.61 12.29
C SER A 209 4.94 -36.50 10.91
N LEU A 210 5.56 -35.81 9.95
CA LEU A 210 4.99 -35.53 8.64
C LEU A 210 5.31 -36.65 7.64
N SER A 211 4.32 -37.00 6.80
CA SER A 211 4.51 -37.92 5.67
C SER A 211 5.36 -37.29 4.56
N GLU A 212 5.93 -38.11 3.68
CA GLU A 212 6.72 -37.60 2.54
C GLU A 212 5.89 -36.75 1.59
N GLU A 213 4.59 -37.06 1.46
CA GLU A 213 3.64 -36.27 0.68
C GLU A 213 3.40 -34.89 1.31
N ALA A 214 3.29 -34.81 2.65
CA ALA A 214 3.21 -33.53 3.37
C ALA A 214 4.48 -32.70 3.18
N ARG A 215 5.66 -33.33 3.24
CA ARG A 215 6.94 -32.65 3.03
C ARG A 215 7.06 -32.08 1.62
N LYS A 216 6.61 -32.84 0.61
CA LYS A 216 6.63 -32.41 -0.79
C LYS A 216 5.66 -31.26 -1.06
N ALA A 217 4.44 -31.32 -0.52
CA ALA A 217 3.47 -30.23 -0.62
C ALA A 217 3.95 -28.97 0.11
N LEU A 218 4.59 -29.12 1.28
CA LEU A 218 5.25 -28.03 1.99
C LEU A 218 6.41 -27.43 1.19
N GLN A 219 7.19 -28.25 0.50
CA GLN A 219 8.28 -27.78 -0.36
C GLN A 219 7.77 -26.98 -1.57
N GLN A 220 6.69 -27.44 -2.21
CA GLN A 220 6.05 -26.70 -3.31
C GLN A 220 5.45 -25.36 -2.84
N ALA A 221 4.88 -25.34 -1.63
CA ALA A 221 4.42 -24.11 -0.99
C ALA A 221 5.56 -23.13 -0.68
N ARG A 222 6.73 -23.64 -0.26
CA ARG A 222 7.96 -22.83 -0.07
C ARG A 222 8.47 -22.22 -1.37
N GLU A 223 8.15 -22.82 -2.51
CA GLU A 223 8.49 -22.35 -3.86
C GLU A 223 7.43 -21.40 -4.47
N GLY A 224 6.41 -21.04 -3.70
CA GLY A 224 5.37 -20.08 -4.08
C GLY A 224 4.07 -20.70 -4.59
N ASP A 225 3.99 -22.02 -4.69
CA ASP A 225 2.77 -22.75 -5.07
C ASP A 225 1.95 -23.10 -3.82
N VAL A 226 1.21 -22.10 -3.32
CA VAL A 226 0.31 -22.27 -2.17
C VAL A 226 -0.84 -23.24 -2.47
N ASP A 227 -1.21 -23.40 -3.75
CA ASP A 227 -2.29 -24.28 -4.17
C ASP A 227 -1.93 -25.76 -3.95
N ALA A 228 -0.66 -26.14 -4.07
CA ALA A 228 -0.18 -27.49 -3.75
C ALA A 228 -0.40 -27.88 -2.27
N LEU A 229 -0.23 -26.93 -1.34
CA LEU A 229 -0.51 -27.15 0.08
C LEU A 229 -2.01 -27.27 0.34
N VAL A 230 -2.79 -26.43 -0.33
CA VAL A 230 -4.25 -26.40 -0.23
C VAL A 230 -4.85 -27.71 -0.78
N ASP A 231 -4.32 -28.21 -1.88
CA ASP A 231 -4.77 -29.47 -2.49
C ASP A 231 -4.34 -30.68 -1.65
N TYR A 232 -3.14 -30.69 -1.10
CA TYR A 232 -2.72 -31.70 -0.11
C TYR A 232 -3.65 -31.73 1.13
N VAL A 233 -3.99 -30.56 1.65
CA VAL A 233 -4.93 -30.43 2.78
C VAL A 233 -6.34 -30.93 2.44
N LYS A 234 -6.80 -30.75 1.20
CA LYS A 234 -8.09 -31.28 0.72
C LYS A 234 -8.05 -32.80 0.53
N GLU A 235 -6.92 -33.35 0.14
CA GLU A 235 -6.75 -34.78 -0.16
C GLU A 235 -6.55 -35.66 1.08
N ASP A 236 -6.13 -35.10 2.22
CA ASP A 236 -6.10 -35.79 3.52
C ASP A 236 -7.38 -35.49 4.33
N PRO A 237 -8.36 -36.42 4.40
CA PRO A 237 -9.60 -36.22 5.13
C PRO A 237 -9.39 -36.00 6.63
N GLY A 238 -8.34 -36.60 7.20
CA GLY A 238 -8.02 -36.47 8.63
C GLY A 238 -7.42 -35.10 8.95
N LEU A 239 -6.61 -34.53 8.06
CA LEU A 239 -6.10 -33.16 8.21
C LEU A 239 -7.21 -32.12 8.00
N ALA A 240 -8.05 -32.30 6.97
CA ALA A 240 -9.22 -31.46 6.76
C ALA A 240 -10.17 -31.46 7.98
N GLU A 241 -10.43 -32.64 8.56
CA GLU A 241 -11.25 -32.75 9.78
C GLU A 241 -10.60 -32.07 10.99
N ARG A 242 -9.27 -32.19 11.16
CA ARG A 242 -8.54 -31.47 12.22
C ARG A 242 -8.61 -29.96 12.06
N ILE A 243 -8.43 -29.44 10.83
CA ILE A 243 -8.51 -28.00 10.54
C ILE A 243 -9.94 -27.49 10.78
N ALA A 244 -10.95 -28.23 10.31
CA ALA A 244 -12.35 -27.88 10.56
C ALA A 244 -12.68 -27.88 12.06
N ARG A 245 -12.15 -28.85 12.82
CA ARG A 245 -12.31 -28.91 14.27
C ARG A 245 -11.64 -27.73 14.97
N GLU A 246 -10.39 -27.41 14.61
CA GLU A 246 -9.66 -26.27 15.17
C GLU A 246 -10.36 -24.94 14.86
N ALA A 247 -10.82 -24.74 13.62
CA ALA A 247 -11.60 -23.57 13.23
C ALA A 247 -12.89 -23.45 14.06
N LYS A 248 -13.60 -24.57 14.29
CA LYS A 248 -14.81 -24.61 15.12
C LYS A 248 -14.52 -24.31 16.61
N GLU A 249 -13.42 -24.84 17.14
CA GLU A 249 -12.97 -24.57 18.52
C GLU A 249 -12.62 -23.09 18.69
N ARG A 250 -11.87 -22.50 17.75
CA ARG A 250 -11.59 -21.05 17.70
C ARG A 250 -12.86 -20.22 17.64
N ALA A 251 -13.77 -20.58 16.75
CA ALA A 251 -15.02 -19.85 16.59
C ALA A 251 -15.89 -19.90 17.86
N THR A 252 -15.87 -21.02 18.59
CA THR A 252 -16.52 -21.14 19.90
C THR A 252 -15.87 -20.24 20.95
N ARG A 253 -14.53 -20.18 21.01
CA ARG A 253 -13.81 -19.27 21.93
C ARG A 253 -14.11 -17.81 21.63
N VAL A 254 -14.10 -17.43 20.34
CA VAL A 254 -14.40 -16.07 19.90
C VAL A 254 -15.82 -15.68 20.30
N GLU A 255 -16.81 -16.55 20.06
CA GLU A 255 -18.20 -16.31 20.43
C GLU A 255 -18.39 -16.18 21.95
N LEU A 256 -17.73 -17.02 22.75
CA LEU A 256 -17.76 -16.90 24.22
C LEU A 256 -17.19 -15.55 24.66
N LYS A 257 -16.05 -15.15 24.10
CA LYS A 257 -15.40 -13.89 24.43
C LYS A 257 -16.24 -12.68 24.01
N MET A 258 -16.94 -12.72 22.87
CA MET A 258 -17.86 -11.63 22.44
C MET A 258 -18.95 -11.32 23.46
N ARG A 259 -19.37 -12.30 24.28
CA ARG A 259 -20.39 -12.11 25.32
C ARG A 259 -19.87 -11.34 26.53
N GLU A 260 -18.56 -11.17 26.65
CA GLU A 260 -17.93 -10.40 27.72
C GLU A 260 -18.09 -8.89 27.47
N PRO A 261 -18.46 -8.09 28.47
CA PRO A 261 -18.58 -6.63 28.31
C PRO A 261 -17.27 -5.93 27.92
N SER A 262 -16.11 -6.55 28.22
CA SER A 262 -14.79 -6.01 27.91
C SER A 262 -14.33 -6.27 26.47
N THR A 263 -15.06 -7.07 25.71
CA THR A 263 -14.64 -7.46 24.36
C THR A 263 -14.95 -6.35 23.36
N PRO A 264 -13.96 -5.86 22.58
CA PRO A 264 -14.19 -4.81 21.61
C PRO A 264 -15.18 -5.20 20.50
N PRO A 265 -15.84 -4.21 19.87
CA PRO A 265 -16.66 -4.48 18.71
C PRO A 265 -15.82 -5.00 17.54
N VAL A 266 -16.39 -5.94 16.79
CA VAL A 266 -15.76 -6.52 15.60
C VAL A 266 -16.05 -5.74 14.32
N PHE A 267 -17.20 -5.06 14.27
CA PHE A 267 -17.61 -4.27 13.13
C PHE A 267 -17.15 -2.83 13.26
N ALA A 268 -16.83 -2.25 12.12
CA ALA A 268 -16.77 -0.80 12.01
C ALA A 268 -18.18 -0.20 12.06
N PRO A 269 -18.34 1.08 12.45
CA PRO A 269 -19.66 1.71 12.53
C PRO A 269 -20.48 1.62 11.24
N GLU A 270 -19.88 1.89 10.08
CA GLU A 270 -20.55 1.80 8.78
C GLU A 270 -20.95 0.38 8.38
N GLU A 271 -20.24 -0.63 8.90
CA GLU A 271 -20.55 -2.04 8.66
C GLU A 271 -21.72 -2.50 9.51
N GLU A 272 -21.75 -2.10 10.79
CA GLU A 272 -22.87 -2.36 11.68
C GLU A 272 -24.15 -1.69 11.17
N LEU A 273 -24.06 -0.45 10.67
CA LEU A 273 -25.19 0.24 10.05
C LEU A 273 -25.67 -0.46 8.78
N TRP A 274 -24.75 -0.90 7.91
CA TRP A 274 -25.10 -1.69 6.72
C TRP A 274 -25.83 -2.97 7.06
N LEU A 275 -25.26 -3.76 7.99
CA LEU A 275 -25.88 -4.99 8.48
C LEU A 275 -27.25 -4.72 9.09
N THR A 276 -27.39 -3.63 9.85
CA THR A 276 -28.68 -3.23 10.42
C THR A 276 -29.71 -2.93 9.34
N CYS A 277 -29.34 -2.18 8.29
CA CYS A 277 -30.25 -1.84 7.19
C CYS A 277 -30.75 -3.07 6.43
N VAL A 278 -29.83 -3.95 6.03
CA VAL A 278 -30.16 -5.10 5.17
C VAL A 278 -30.77 -6.27 5.92
N LEU A 279 -30.48 -6.40 7.22
CA LEU A 279 -31.04 -7.46 8.05
C LEU A 279 -32.29 -7.04 8.80
N TRP A 280 -32.71 -5.77 8.71
CA TRP A 280 -33.88 -5.27 9.41
C TRP A 280 -35.13 -6.12 9.15
N GLU A 281 -35.59 -6.21 7.90
CA GLU A 281 -36.80 -6.94 7.55
C GLU A 281 -36.70 -8.45 7.88
N PRO A 282 -35.63 -9.18 7.50
CA PRO A 282 -35.50 -10.59 7.88
C PRO A 282 -35.48 -10.82 9.40
N MET A 283 -34.87 -9.92 10.17
CA MET A 283 -34.90 -10.00 11.63
C MET A 283 -36.28 -9.72 12.20
N GLN A 284 -37.01 -8.73 11.68
CA GLN A 284 -38.37 -8.44 12.14
C GLN A 284 -39.32 -9.58 11.78
N ALA A 285 -39.21 -10.15 10.57
CA ALA A 285 -39.98 -11.32 10.18
C ALA A 285 -39.74 -12.50 11.12
N LEU A 286 -38.48 -12.76 11.51
CA LEU A 286 -38.14 -13.82 12.46
C LEU A 286 -38.66 -13.53 13.88
N LYS A 287 -38.51 -12.29 14.36
CA LYS A 287 -38.96 -11.86 15.70
C LYS A 287 -40.48 -11.83 15.83
N GLY A 288 -41.19 -11.54 14.75
CA GLY A 288 -42.65 -11.47 14.69
C GLY A 288 -43.34 -12.83 14.62
N LEU A 289 -42.59 -13.94 14.50
CA LEU A 289 -43.20 -15.27 14.49
C LEU A 289 -43.81 -15.62 15.86
N PRO A 290 -45.03 -16.18 15.90
CA PRO A 290 -45.63 -16.66 17.14
C PRO A 290 -44.83 -17.86 17.70
N GLN A 291 -44.89 -18.07 19.01
CA GLN A 291 -44.09 -19.10 19.68
C GLN A 291 -44.39 -20.52 19.17
N ASP A 292 -45.63 -20.77 18.75
CA ASP A 292 -46.16 -22.00 18.17
C ASP A 292 -46.10 -22.05 16.63
N ALA A 293 -45.37 -21.12 16.00
CA ALA A 293 -45.21 -21.12 14.54
C ALA A 293 -44.72 -22.48 14.01
N GLU A 294 -45.40 -22.98 12.99
CA GLU A 294 -45.11 -24.25 12.34
C GLU A 294 -43.63 -24.37 11.93
N PRO A 295 -42.97 -25.54 12.14
CA PRO A 295 -41.55 -25.71 11.87
C PRO A 295 -41.09 -25.34 10.44
N PRO A 296 -41.88 -25.55 9.36
CA PRO A 296 -41.55 -25.05 8.03
C PRO A 296 -41.45 -23.52 7.95
N VAL A 297 -42.39 -22.80 8.56
CA VAL A 297 -42.45 -21.32 8.54
C VAL A 297 -41.24 -20.72 9.25
N ARG A 298 -40.89 -21.28 10.42
CA ARG A 298 -39.69 -20.88 11.15
C ARG A 298 -38.41 -21.15 10.35
N ARG A 299 -38.32 -22.30 9.68
CA ARG A 299 -37.17 -22.64 8.82
C ARG A 299 -37.02 -21.69 7.64
N GLU A 300 -38.13 -21.28 7.04
CA GLU A 300 -38.13 -20.32 5.94
C GLU A 300 -37.63 -18.94 6.39
N ALA A 301 -38.13 -18.43 7.52
CA ALA A 301 -37.65 -17.16 8.09
C ALA A 301 -36.16 -17.18 8.43
N VAL A 302 -35.67 -18.26 9.05
CA VAL A 302 -34.23 -18.45 9.32
C VAL A 302 -33.43 -18.51 8.02
N THR A 303 -33.94 -19.20 7.00
CA THR A 303 -33.29 -19.29 5.68
C THR A 303 -33.21 -17.92 5.01
N ALA A 304 -34.27 -17.11 5.09
CA ALA A 304 -34.29 -15.75 4.58
C ALA A 304 -33.28 -14.85 5.30
N LEU A 305 -33.19 -14.94 6.63
CA LEU A 305 -32.18 -14.22 7.42
C LEU A 305 -30.75 -14.63 7.01
N LEU A 306 -30.47 -15.93 6.92
CA LEU A 306 -29.15 -16.42 6.50
C LEU A 306 -28.79 -15.98 5.08
N ARG A 307 -29.77 -15.93 4.16
CA ARG A 307 -29.59 -15.39 2.81
C ARG A 307 -29.25 -13.90 2.85
N GLY A 308 -29.97 -13.13 3.68
CA GLY A 308 -29.69 -11.71 3.90
C GLY A 308 -28.27 -11.47 4.41
N VAL A 309 -27.83 -12.24 5.42
CA VAL A 309 -26.46 -12.15 5.96
C VAL A 309 -25.43 -12.47 4.88
N LYS A 310 -25.59 -13.57 4.14
CA LYS A 310 -24.66 -13.94 3.06
C LYS A 310 -24.60 -12.88 1.95
N GLY A 311 -25.73 -12.27 1.61
CA GLY A 311 -25.79 -11.19 0.62
C GLY A 311 -25.17 -9.88 1.10
N ALA A 312 -25.17 -9.62 2.41
CA ALA A 312 -24.59 -8.43 3.02
C ALA A 312 -23.06 -8.51 3.13
N LEU A 313 -22.51 -9.71 3.26
CA LEU A 313 -21.08 -10.00 3.44
C LEU A 313 -20.40 -10.25 2.09
N ASP A 314 -20.31 -9.23 1.25
CA ASP A 314 -19.56 -9.31 0.00
C ASP A 314 -18.03 -9.35 0.22
N GLU A 315 -17.29 -9.58 -0.86
CA GLU A 315 -15.83 -9.71 -0.83
C GLU A 315 -15.15 -8.45 -0.26
N GLU A 316 -15.65 -7.26 -0.60
CA GLU A 316 -15.12 -5.98 -0.09
C GLU A 316 -15.33 -5.86 1.43
N PHE A 317 -16.54 -6.20 1.91
CA PHE A 317 -16.88 -6.21 3.33
C PHE A 317 -15.96 -7.17 4.10
N LEU A 318 -15.86 -8.42 3.64
CA LEU A 318 -15.06 -9.44 4.32
C LEU A 318 -13.58 -9.08 4.31
N THR A 319 -13.05 -8.60 3.19
CA THR A 319 -11.65 -8.18 3.08
C THR A 319 -11.35 -7.03 4.05
N GLY A 320 -12.20 -6.00 4.09
CA GLY A 320 -12.03 -4.87 5.01
C GLY A 320 -12.12 -5.27 6.48
N MET A 321 -13.12 -6.07 6.85
CA MET A 321 -13.31 -6.55 8.23
C MET A 321 -12.14 -7.43 8.69
N LEU A 322 -11.76 -8.43 7.89
CA LEU A 322 -10.65 -9.33 8.20
C LEU A 322 -9.30 -8.59 8.24
N GLY A 323 -9.10 -7.64 7.32
CA GLY A 323 -7.91 -6.77 7.31
C GLY A 323 -7.72 -6.05 8.64
N ARG A 324 -8.77 -5.38 9.15
CA ARG A 324 -8.71 -4.67 10.43
C ARG A 324 -8.48 -5.62 11.62
N MET A 325 -9.11 -6.79 11.63
CA MET A 325 -8.85 -7.80 12.68
C MET A 325 -7.38 -8.25 12.66
N ARG A 326 -6.82 -8.50 11.47
CA ARG A 326 -5.41 -8.90 11.30
C ARG A 326 -4.45 -7.78 11.71
N GLU A 327 -4.74 -6.54 11.36
CA GLU A 327 -3.98 -5.37 11.82
C GLU A 327 -3.97 -5.27 13.35
N ARG A 328 -5.14 -5.42 14.00
CA ARG A 328 -5.25 -5.41 15.46
C ARG A 328 -4.54 -6.59 16.13
N ALA A 329 -4.50 -7.75 15.48
CA ALA A 329 -3.74 -8.91 15.95
C ALA A 329 -2.21 -8.65 15.95
N GLN A 330 -1.73 -7.77 15.06
CA GLN A 330 -0.31 -7.42 14.91
C GLN A 330 0.09 -6.13 15.66
N ASP A 331 -0.88 -5.34 16.14
CA ASP A 331 -0.64 -4.09 16.83
C ASP A 331 0.01 -4.29 18.20
N ALA A 332 1.32 -4.09 18.28
CA ALA A 332 2.11 -4.26 19.50
C ALA A 332 1.70 -3.33 20.67
N SER A 333 0.89 -2.29 20.42
CA SER A 333 0.34 -1.44 21.48
C SER A 333 -0.85 -2.08 22.21
N VAL A 334 -1.42 -3.15 21.64
CA VAL A 334 -2.54 -3.90 22.19
C VAL A 334 -2.03 -5.05 23.06
N ASP A 335 -2.73 -5.27 24.18
CA ASP A 335 -2.46 -6.39 25.09
C ASP A 335 -2.43 -7.75 24.37
N GLU A 336 -1.56 -8.65 24.82
CA GLU A 336 -1.33 -9.95 24.19
C GLU A 336 -2.59 -10.82 24.13
N ALA A 337 -3.41 -10.82 25.18
CA ALA A 337 -4.64 -11.60 25.21
C ALA A 337 -5.70 -11.04 24.25
N LEU A 338 -5.63 -9.75 23.94
CA LEU A 338 -6.52 -9.11 22.97
C LEU A 338 -6.01 -9.30 21.53
N ARG A 339 -4.69 -9.23 21.30
CA ARG A 339 -4.08 -9.60 20.01
C ARG A 339 -4.38 -11.05 19.63
N ALA A 340 -4.23 -11.98 20.58
CA ALA A 340 -4.56 -13.38 20.38
C ALA A 340 -6.04 -13.60 20.04
N TRP A 341 -6.93 -12.83 20.68
CA TRP A 341 -8.36 -12.87 20.35
C TRP A 341 -8.65 -12.35 18.94
N TYR A 342 -8.03 -11.25 18.50
CA TYR A 342 -8.21 -10.76 17.14
C TYR A 342 -7.70 -11.74 16.07
N ALA A 343 -6.61 -12.46 16.36
CA ALA A 343 -6.11 -13.52 15.48
C ALA A 343 -7.11 -14.68 15.37
N ASP A 344 -7.64 -15.16 16.50
CA ASP A 344 -8.68 -16.19 16.52
C ASP A 344 -9.98 -15.71 15.85
N ALA A 345 -10.35 -14.44 16.02
CA ALA A 345 -11.52 -13.83 15.39
C ALA A 345 -11.36 -13.80 13.87
N ALA A 346 -10.23 -13.34 13.34
CA ALA A 346 -10.00 -13.32 11.89
C ALA A 346 -10.17 -14.72 11.27
N ILE A 347 -9.60 -15.75 11.89
CA ILE A 347 -9.73 -17.14 11.42
C ILE A 347 -11.17 -17.63 11.50
N ALA A 348 -11.88 -17.34 12.60
CA ALA A 348 -13.27 -17.76 12.77
C ALA A 348 -14.21 -17.10 11.75
N PHE A 349 -14.05 -15.80 11.51
CA PHE A 349 -14.85 -15.07 10.52
C PHE A 349 -14.52 -15.45 9.08
N GLU A 350 -13.28 -15.83 8.80
CA GLU A 350 -12.87 -16.35 7.49
C GLU A 350 -13.46 -17.74 7.23
N ALA A 351 -13.47 -18.61 8.25
CA ALA A 351 -14.01 -19.96 8.14
C ALA A 351 -15.55 -20.00 8.08
N GLU A 352 -16.23 -19.18 8.89
CA GLU A 352 -17.70 -19.18 9.02
C GLU A 352 -18.31 -17.77 9.02
N PRO A 353 -18.13 -16.97 7.94
CA PRO A 353 -18.44 -15.54 7.93
C PRO A 353 -19.89 -15.23 8.33
N ALA A 354 -20.87 -15.88 7.69
CA ALA A 354 -22.27 -15.63 8.00
C ALA A 354 -22.67 -16.02 9.43
N ARG A 355 -22.11 -17.13 9.95
CA ARG A 355 -22.43 -17.59 11.31
C ARG A 355 -21.81 -16.65 12.35
N MET A 356 -20.54 -16.29 12.16
CA MET A 356 -19.81 -15.42 13.08
C MET A 356 -20.35 -13.99 13.07
N SER A 357 -20.72 -13.44 11.90
CA SER A 357 -21.36 -12.14 11.84
C SER A 357 -22.71 -12.11 12.54
N LEU A 358 -23.53 -13.16 12.37
CA LEU A 358 -24.79 -13.26 13.09
C LEU A 358 -24.57 -13.42 14.60
N ALA A 359 -23.59 -14.23 15.02
CA ALA A 359 -23.23 -14.38 16.43
C ALA A 359 -22.78 -13.05 17.04
N ALA A 360 -21.94 -12.29 16.34
CA ALA A 360 -21.52 -10.96 16.77
C ALA A 360 -22.71 -10.01 16.93
N LEU A 361 -23.58 -9.88 15.94
CA LEU A 361 -24.77 -9.02 16.00
C LEU A 361 -25.73 -9.37 17.15
N LEU A 362 -25.86 -10.67 17.48
CA LEU A 362 -26.84 -11.13 18.45
C LEU A 362 -26.29 -11.27 19.88
N THR A 363 -24.98 -11.44 20.03
CA THR A 363 -24.38 -11.81 21.32
C THR A 363 -23.32 -10.84 21.83
N ALA A 364 -22.76 -9.97 20.97
CA ALA A 364 -21.80 -8.98 21.40
C ALA A 364 -22.42 -7.99 22.38
N ARG A 365 -21.65 -7.58 23.39
CA ARG A 365 -22.09 -6.60 24.40
C ARG A 365 -21.67 -5.17 24.09
N GLN A 366 -20.80 -4.98 23.11
CA GLN A 366 -20.31 -3.69 22.66
C GLN A 366 -20.76 -3.46 21.22
N GLU A 367 -21.34 -2.28 20.97
CA GLU A 367 -21.62 -1.80 19.62
C GLU A 367 -20.37 -1.18 19.01
N ALA A 368 -20.36 -1.04 17.68
CA ALA A 368 -19.32 -0.33 16.97
C ALA A 368 -19.16 1.10 17.51
N VAL A 369 -17.90 1.45 17.80
CA VAL A 369 -17.54 2.75 18.39
C VAL A 369 -16.94 3.63 17.30
N GLY A 370 -17.33 4.91 17.30
CA GLY A 370 -16.77 5.92 16.42
C GLY A 370 -15.27 6.14 16.62
N ARG A 371 -14.57 6.48 15.55
CA ARG A 371 -13.11 6.69 15.51
C ARG A 371 -12.69 8.05 16.04
N SER A 372 -13.62 9.00 16.09
CA SER A 372 -13.44 10.34 16.65
C SER A 372 -14.64 10.76 17.49
N ALA A 373 -14.49 11.83 18.28
CA ALA A 373 -15.59 12.39 19.06
C ALA A 373 -16.75 12.86 18.17
N GLU A 374 -16.43 13.46 17.03
CA GLU A 374 -17.39 13.93 16.04
C GLU A 374 -18.16 12.76 15.43
N GLU A 375 -17.48 11.67 15.07
CA GLU A 375 -18.13 10.47 14.56
C GLU A 375 -19.03 9.81 15.62
N MET A 376 -18.60 9.75 16.87
CA MET A 376 -19.42 9.21 17.96
C MET A 376 -20.73 10.00 18.14
N VAL A 377 -20.67 11.34 18.04
CA VAL A 377 -21.87 12.18 18.10
C VAL A 377 -22.78 11.93 16.91
N ALA A 378 -22.23 11.90 15.68
CA ALA A 378 -23.01 11.65 14.47
C ALA A 378 -23.71 10.28 14.50
N LEU A 379 -23.02 9.24 14.98
CA LEU A 379 -23.60 7.91 15.16
C LEU A 379 -24.71 7.88 16.22
N ALA A 380 -24.51 8.58 17.34
CA ALA A 380 -25.51 8.67 18.39
C ALA A 380 -26.78 9.39 17.89
N ASP A 381 -26.63 10.50 17.16
CA ASP A 381 -27.73 11.25 16.57
C ASP A 381 -28.50 10.38 15.56
N LEU A 382 -27.80 9.65 14.69
CA LEU A 382 -28.40 8.74 13.73
C LEU A 382 -29.16 7.58 14.42
N LYS A 383 -28.56 6.95 15.43
CA LYS A 383 -29.17 5.85 16.19
C LYS A 383 -30.35 6.31 17.06
N ALA A 384 -30.44 7.61 17.39
CA ALA A 384 -31.55 8.18 18.15
C ALA A 384 -32.83 8.34 17.32
N LEU A 385 -32.74 8.35 15.99
CA LEU A 385 -33.89 8.48 15.11
C LEU A 385 -34.80 7.25 15.20
N THR A 386 -36.11 7.47 15.14
CA THR A 386 -37.11 6.38 15.12
C THR A 386 -37.28 5.76 13.75
N THR A 387 -36.91 6.49 12.70
CA THR A 387 -37.00 6.06 11.30
C THR A 387 -35.73 6.49 10.59
N TRP A 388 -35.16 5.58 9.82
CA TRP A 388 -33.97 5.80 9.02
C TRP A 388 -34.34 6.01 7.55
N THR A 389 -33.89 7.12 6.98
CA THR A 389 -34.10 7.46 5.57
C THR A 389 -32.76 7.69 4.88
N PRO A 390 -32.70 7.71 3.54
CA PRO A 390 -31.47 8.06 2.83
C PRO A 390 -30.88 9.41 3.27
N GLU A 391 -31.73 10.40 3.53
CA GLU A 391 -31.34 11.75 3.93
C GLU A 391 -30.77 11.78 5.35
N SER A 392 -31.25 10.92 6.25
CA SER A 392 -30.73 10.88 7.62
C SER A 392 -29.29 10.38 7.71
N PHE A 393 -28.85 9.58 6.72
CA PHE A 393 -27.48 9.06 6.64
C PHE A 393 -26.49 10.03 5.99
N GLU A 394 -26.98 11.06 5.29
CA GLU A 394 -26.13 11.97 4.51
C GLU A 394 -25.10 12.74 5.36
N PRO A 395 -25.45 13.31 6.53
CA PRO A 395 -24.47 13.99 7.38
C PRO A 395 -23.33 13.07 7.82
N TYR A 396 -23.64 11.80 8.10
CA TYR A 396 -22.63 10.82 8.48
C TYR A 396 -21.73 10.44 7.29
N ARG A 397 -22.30 10.31 6.08
CA ARG A 397 -21.54 10.07 4.85
C ARG A 397 -20.54 11.20 4.56
N GLU A 398 -20.98 12.45 4.67
CA GLU A 398 -20.13 13.62 4.46
C GLU A 398 -19.01 13.70 5.49
N LEU A 399 -19.31 13.39 6.75
CA LEU A 399 -18.30 13.31 7.82
C LEU A 399 -17.21 12.28 7.49
N LEU A 400 -17.59 11.08 7.04
CA LEU A 400 -16.62 10.05 6.64
C LEU A 400 -15.71 10.50 5.48
N LEU A 401 -16.26 11.24 4.51
CA LEU A 401 -15.46 11.82 3.42
C LEU A 401 -14.47 12.88 3.95
N GLN A 402 -14.89 13.74 4.87
CA GLN A 402 -14.03 14.73 5.51
C GLN A 402 -12.90 14.08 6.34
N MET A 403 -13.18 12.94 6.95
CA MET A 403 -12.21 12.12 7.68
C MET A 403 -11.25 11.33 6.75
N GLY A 404 -11.43 11.41 5.43
CA GLY A 404 -10.60 10.67 4.47
C GLY A 404 -10.90 9.18 4.40
N LEU A 405 -12.15 8.77 4.65
CA LEU A 405 -12.61 7.38 4.66
C LEU A 405 -13.59 7.10 3.49
N PRO A 406 -13.14 7.15 2.22
CA PRO A 406 -14.03 7.04 1.06
C PRO A 406 -14.74 5.69 0.96
N SER A 407 -14.09 4.58 1.32
CA SER A 407 -14.72 3.25 1.32
C SER A 407 -15.81 3.12 2.39
N ALA A 408 -15.64 3.78 3.54
CA ALA A 408 -16.67 3.81 4.56
C ALA A 408 -17.87 4.66 4.11
N ALA A 409 -17.60 5.82 3.50
CA ALA A 409 -18.63 6.68 2.91
C ALA A 409 -19.40 5.97 1.79
N GLU A 410 -18.73 5.16 0.96
CA GLU A 410 -19.37 4.36 -0.08
C GLU A 410 -20.31 3.29 0.50
N ARG A 411 -19.94 2.66 1.62
CA ARG A 411 -20.84 1.75 2.33
C ARG A 411 -22.07 2.46 2.88
N ILE A 412 -21.91 3.67 3.40
CA ILE A 412 -23.05 4.51 3.80
C ILE A 412 -23.92 4.89 2.59
N ARG A 413 -23.32 5.19 1.44
CA ARG A 413 -24.07 5.40 0.19
C ARG A 413 -24.91 4.17 -0.19
N ARG A 414 -24.38 2.95 -0.01
CA ARG A 414 -25.14 1.71 -0.20
C ARG A 414 -26.30 1.58 0.80
N CYS A 415 -26.12 1.97 2.06
CA CYS A 415 -27.23 2.05 3.02
C CYS A 415 -28.33 3.01 2.51
N GLN A 416 -27.95 4.18 2.02
CA GLN A 416 -28.90 5.17 1.46
C GLN A 416 -29.67 4.59 0.26
N ASP A 417 -28.99 3.90 -0.65
CA ASP A 417 -29.62 3.24 -1.79
C ASP A 417 -30.63 2.18 -1.34
N TRP A 418 -30.25 1.36 -0.35
CA TRP A 418 -31.12 0.33 0.22
C TRP A 418 -32.38 0.93 0.86
N LEU A 419 -32.21 1.97 1.69
CA LEU A 419 -33.30 2.64 2.41
C LEU A 419 -34.34 3.29 1.51
N ARG A 420 -34.03 3.57 0.23
CA ARG A 420 -35.03 4.07 -0.74
C ARG A 420 -36.12 3.06 -1.04
N THR A 421 -35.83 1.78 -0.90
CA THR A 421 -36.74 0.67 -1.22
C THR A 421 -37.13 -0.16 -0.01
N HIS A 422 -36.35 -0.08 1.08
CA HIS A 422 -36.54 -0.84 2.32
C HIS A 422 -36.35 0.07 3.54
N PRO A 423 -37.35 0.90 3.89
CA PRO A 423 -37.25 1.82 5.03
C PRO A 423 -37.12 1.06 6.36
N VAL A 424 -36.34 1.61 7.29
CA VAL A 424 -36.12 1.03 8.61
C VAL A 424 -36.83 1.87 9.68
N GLU A 425 -37.73 1.24 10.44
CA GLU A 425 -38.47 1.85 11.55
C GLU A 425 -38.07 1.20 12.88
N LEU A 426 -37.20 1.86 13.64
CA LEU A 426 -36.61 1.30 14.87
C LEU A 426 -37.59 1.21 16.04
N ARG A 427 -38.69 1.96 16.01
CA ARG A 427 -39.78 1.91 16.99
C ARG A 427 -41.12 1.87 16.25
N ALA A 428 -41.98 0.93 16.60
CA ALA A 428 -43.35 0.93 16.11
C ALA A 428 -44.06 2.23 16.53
N ALA A 429 -44.85 2.82 15.63
CA ALA A 429 -45.83 3.82 16.04
C ALA A 429 -46.69 3.21 17.16
N PRO A 430 -47.04 3.98 18.22
CA PRO A 430 -48.00 3.48 19.20
C PRO A 430 -49.26 3.06 18.44
N VAL A 431 -49.68 1.81 18.65
CA VAL A 431 -50.97 1.32 18.15
C VAL A 431 -52.04 2.11 18.90
N GLU A 432 -52.78 2.96 18.19
CA GLU A 432 -54.00 3.61 18.72
C GLU A 432 -55.10 2.59 19.02
#